data_AF-J6EG10-F1
#
_entry.id   AF-J6EG10-F1
#
_cell.length_a   1.000
_cell.length_b   1.000
_cell.length_c   1.000
_cell.angle_alpha   90.00
_cell.angle_beta   90.00
_cell.angle_gamma   90.00
#
_symmetry.space_group_name_H-M   'P 1'
#
loop_
_entity.id
_entity.type
_entity.pdbx_description
1 polymer ?
#
loop_
_entity_poly.entity_id
_entity_poly.type
_entity_poly.pdbx_seq_one_letter_code
_entity_poly.pdbx_strand_id
1 'polypeptide(L)'
;MKINISRPLQLLQWSSYLVAVFLIQLLVILPLSVLIYHDFYLRLLPADSSNLVPLNTFNILNGIQFGTKFFQSIASIPVGTDLPQTTDNGLSQPIAMRDNIEYKLDLNLLFYCQNKNDHLNLDNLLIDIYRGPGPALGSPERVDSKDEKIFHTSRPIVCLTVADSISYQEIEQLGPSRLNVYNEEWLNTITIEDKISLDSSYETISMFLRTEMAQKNLIIQSESGITFRMNFEQGLRNLMLRKRFLSYIIGVSIFHFIICILFFIVGCTAFMFVKKSQKKSQKHS
;
A
#
# COMPACT_ATOMS: atom_id res chain seq x y z
N MET A 1 62.44 42.25 18.99
CA MET A 1 61.23 41.58 19.53
C MET A 1 61.07 40.26 18.79
N LYS A 2 61.33 39.11 19.42
CA LYS A 2 61.22 37.79 18.74
C LYS A 2 59.73 37.43 18.65
N ILE A 3 59.16 37.51 17.45
CA ILE A 3 57.78 37.09 17.21
C ILE A 3 57.74 35.57 17.37
N ASN A 4 56.93 35.10 18.31
CA ASN A 4 56.82 33.68 18.62
C ASN A 4 55.93 33.00 17.57
N ILE A 5 56.54 32.60 16.44
CA ILE A 5 55.89 31.98 15.27
C ILE A 5 55.24 30.62 15.62
N SER A 6 55.54 30.03 16.78
CA SER A 6 54.99 28.75 17.23
C SER A 6 53.46 28.75 17.40
N ARG A 7 52.87 29.82 17.93
CA ARG A 7 51.42 29.93 18.18
C ARG A 7 50.57 29.96 16.89
N PRO A 8 50.87 30.80 15.88
CA PRO A 8 50.10 30.80 14.64
C PRO A 8 50.26 29.49 13.86
N LEU A 9 51.43 28.84 13.94
CA LEU A 9 51.66 27.55 13.28
C LEU A 9 50.82 26.42 13.90
N GLN A 10 50.69 26.39 15.23
CA GLN A 10 49.80 25.45 15.93
C GLN A 10 48.33 25.67 15.53
N LEU A 11 47.90 26.93 15.47
CA LEU A 11 46.53 27.29 15.10
C LEU A 11 46.21 26.85 13.66
N LEU A 12 47.18 26.99 12.75
CA LEU A 12 47.08 26.48 11.37
C LEU A 12 46.92 24.95 11.35
N GLN A 13 47.72 24.21 12.13
CA GLN A 13 47.61 22.74 12.23
C GLN A 13 46.24 22.31 12.77
N TRP A 14 45.75 22.93 13.85
CA TRP A 14 44.41 22.66 14.37
C TRP A 14 43.32 22.96 13.36
N SER A 15 43.45 24.07 12.61
CA SER A 15 42.51 24.42 11.54
C SER A 15 42.53 23.39 10.41
N SER A 16 43.70 22.89 10.00
CA SER A 16 43.77 21.87 8.94
C SER A 16 43.16 20.55 9.39
N TYR A 17 43.34 20.16 10.65
CA TYR A 17 42.68 18.98 11.21
C TYR A 17 41.16 19.16 11.27
N LEU A 18 40.67 20.32 11.69
CA LEU A 18 39.24 20.61 11.73
C LEU A 18 38.62 20.59 10.33
N VAL A 19 39.29 21.21 9.35
CA VAL A 19 38.86 21.17 7.94
C VAL A 19 38.87 19.75 7.38
N ALA A 20 39.90 18.95 7.67
CA ALA A 20 39.97 17.57 7.24
C ALA A 20 38.84 16.72 7.85
N VAL A 21 38.57 16.85 9.16
CA VAL A 21 37.46 16.15 9.82
C VAL A 21 36.11 16.59 9.23
N PHE A 22 35.92 17.88 8.99
CA PHE A 22 34.70 18.39 8.36
C PHE A 22 34.51 17.84 6.94
N LEU A 23 35.57 17.79 6.13
CA LEU A 23 35.54 17.19 4.80
C LEU A 23 35.19 15.69 4.86
N ILE A 24 35.79 14.93 5.77
CA ILE A 24 35.46 13.51 5.96
C ILE A 24 33.98 13.35 6.35
N GLN A 25 33.48 14.21 7.24
CA GLN A 25 32.07 14.17 7.64
C GLN A 25 31.14 14.43 6.46
N LEU A 26 31.40 15.48 5.68
CA LEU A 26 30.54 15.93 4.60
C LEU A 26 30.61 15.03 3.36
N LEU A 27 31.81 14.54 3.00
CA LEU A 27 32.03 13.79 1.76
C LEU A 27 31.93 12.27 1.92
N VAL A 28 32.13 11.74 3.13
CA VAL A 28 32.17 10.30 3.37
C VAL A 28 31.07 9.86 4.31
N ILE A 29 31.06 10.36 5.55
CA ILE A 29 30.19 9.82 6.60
C ILE A 29 28.72 10.16 6.33
N LEU A 30 28.41 11.42 6.01
CA LEU A 30 27.05 11.85 5.71
C LEU A 30 26.43 11.11 4.51
N PRO A 31 27.04 11.09 3.30
CA PRO A 31 26.44 10.40 2.17
C PRO A 31 26.32 8.89 2.41
N LEU A 32 27.28 8.27 3.11
CA LEU A 32 27.19 6.86 3.49
C LEU A 32 26.01 6.61 4.45
N SER A 33 25.81 7.47 5.44
CA SER A 33 24.68 7.36 6.38
C SER A 33 23.33 7.49 5.67
N VAL A 34 23.22 8.42 4.72
CA VAL A 34 22.02 8.62 3.90
C VAL A 34 21.75 7.39 3.04
N LEU A 35 22.77 6.86 2.36
CA LEU A 35 22.62 5.70 1.48
C LEU A 35 22.19 4.45 2.26
N ILE A 36 22.86 4.14 3.37
CA ILE A 36 22.53 2.97 4.19
C ILE A 36 21.13 3.11 4.80
N TYR A 37 20.80 4.28 5.34
CA TYR A 37 19.47 4.49 5.91
C TYR A 37 18.38 4.46 4.83
N HIS A 38 18.64 4.98 3.63
CA HIS A 38 17.69 4.93 2.52
C HIS A 38 17.39 3.49 2.09
N ASP A 39 18.42 2.64 1.93
CA ASP A 39 18.23 1.21 1.64
C ASP A 39 17.46 0.51 2.77
N PHE A 40 17.81 0.79 4.03
CA PHE A 40 17.07 0.27 5.19
C PHE A 40 15.60 0.72 5.18
N TYR A 41 15.33 2.00 4.89
CA TYR A 41 13.99 2.58 4.86
C TYR A 41 13.12 1.94 3.77
N LEU A 42 13.66 1.79 2.55
CA LEU A 42 12.94 1.16 1.44
C LEU A 42 12.62 -0.31 1.70
N ARG A 43 13.49 -1.04 2.39
CA ARG A 43 13.21 -2.43 2.79
C ARG A 43 12.19 -2.52 3.91
N LEU A 44 12.13 -1.51 4.79
CA LEU A 44 11.18 -1.48 5.89
C LEU A 44 9.77 -1.12 5.41
N LEU A 45 9.68 -0.18 4.46
CA LEU A 45 8.44 0.37 3.91
C LEU A 45 8.56 0.36 2.39
N PRO A 46 8.24 -0.77 1.74
CA PRO A 46 8.35 -0.86 0.30
C PRO A 46 7.29 0.04 -0.33
N ALA A 47 7.62 0.62 -1.49
CA ALA A 47 6.75 1.57 -2.19
C ALA A 47 5.44 0.92 -2.70
N ASP A 48 5.39 -0.41 -2.73
CA ASP A 48 4.25 -1.22 -3.13
C ASP A 48 3.32 -1.59 -1.96
N SER A 49 3.33 -0.79 -0.89
CA SER A 49 2.50 -1.01 0.30
C SER A 49 0.98 -1.00 0.03
N SER A 50 0.55 -0.54 -1.14
CA SER A 50 -0.83 -0.53 -1.58
C SER A 50 -0.92 -0.89 -3.07
N ASN A 51 -1.81 -1.80 -3.42
CA ASN A 51 -2.11 -2.15 -4.81
C ASN A 51 -3.62 -2.03 -5.07
N LEU A 52 -4.00 -1.28 -6.11
CA LEU A 52 -5.38 -1.16 -6.56
C LEU A 52 -5.61 -2.20 -7.66
N VAL A 53 -6.61 -3.05 -7.46
CA VAL A 53 -7.02 -4.08 -8.42
C VAL A 53 -8.43 -3.73 -8.92
N PRO A 54 -8.58 -3.27 -10.16
CA PRO A 54 -9.89 -3.01 -10.76
C PRO A 54 -10.76 -4.27 -10.79
N LEU A 55 -12.08 -4.15 -10.61
CA LEU A 55 -12.96 -5.32 -10.61
C LEU A 55 -13.10 -5.99 -11.97
N ASN A 56 -12.81 -5.28 -13.05
CA ASN A 56 -12.84 -5.83 -14.41
C ASN A 56 -11.72 -6.84 -14.69
N THR A 57 -10.67 -6.89 -13.86
CA THR A 57 -9.60 -7.89 -13.96
C THR A 57 -9.92 -9.16 -13.17
N PHE A 58 -11.08 -9.27 -12.53
CA PHE A 58 -11.51 -10.48 -11.85
C PHE A 58 -12.17 -11.44 -12.83
N ASN A 59 -12.20 -12.74 -12.49
CA ASN A 59 -13.12 -13.65 -13.16
C ASN A 59 -14.55 -13.36 -12.69
N ILE A 60 -15.42 -13.03 -13.63
CA ILE A 60 -16.81 -12.64 -13.36
C ILE A 60 -17.74 -13.78 -13.74
N LEU A 61 -18.56 -14.22 -12.79
CA LEU A 61 -19.67 -15.13 -13.06
C LEU A 61 -20.98 -14.42 -12.72
N ASN A 62 -21.77 -14.15 -13.75
CA ASN A 62 -23.06 -13.48 -13.63
C ASN A 62 -24.19 -14.52 -13.57
N GLY A 63 -25.01 -14.47 -12.52
CA GLY A 63 -26.22 -15.26 -12.40
C GLY A 63 -27.44 -14.36 -12.20
N ILE A 64 -28.33 -14.33 -13.18
CA ILE A 64 -29.51 -13.43 -13.22
C ILE A 64 -30.41 -13.55 -11.96
N GLN A 65 -30.40 -14.71 -11.30
CA GLN A 65 -31.19 -14.96 -10.09
C GLN A 65 -30.39 -14.91 -8.78
N PHE A 66 -29.07 -15.01 -8.85
CA PHE A 66 -28.22 -15.27 -7.67
C PHE A 66 -27.23 -14.14 -7.37
N GLY A 67 -27.04 -13.21 -8.30
CA GLY A 67 -26.10 -12.10 -8.18
C GLY A 67 -24.86 -12.26 -9.05
N THR A 68 -23.86 -11.42 -8.79
CA THR A 68 -22.58 -11.42 -9.50
C THR A 68 -21.46 -11.88 -8.56
N LYS A 69 -20.69 -12.85 -9.02
CA LYS A 69 -19.52 -13.36 -8.32
C LYS A 69 -18.25 -12.90 -9.03
N PHE A 70 -17.34 -12.30 -8.27
CA PHE A 70 -15.98 -11.96 -8.67
C PHE A 70 -15.04 -12.90 -7.93
N PHE A 71 -14.11 -13.54 -8.63
CA PHE A 71 -13.11 -14.36 -7.97
C PHE A 71 -11.76 -14.27 -8.67
N GLN A 72 -10.69 -14.34 -7.89
CA GLN A 72 -9.34 -14.24 -8.41
C GLN A 72 -8.36 -15.01 -7.53
N SER A 73 -7.35 -15.61 -8.16
CA SER A 73 -6.23 -16.23 -7.46
C SER A 73 -5.28 -15.17 -6.90
N ILE A 74 -4.66 -15.48 -5.77
CA ILE A 74 -3.64 -14.67 -5.13
C ILE A 74 -2.29 -15.34 -5.37
N ALA A 75 -1.35 -14.57 -5.88
CA ALA A 75 0.04 -14.99 -6.07
C ALA A 75 0.89 -14.47 -4.91
N SER A 76 1.45 -15.40 -4.16
CA SER A 76 2.34 -15.09 -3.04
C SER A 76 3.76 -14.80 -3.56
N ILE A 77 4.26 -13.60 -3.30
CA ILE A 77 5.52 -13.09 -3.83
C ILE A 77 6.51 -12.90 -2.67
N PRO A 78 7.73 -13.46 -2.76
CA PRO A 78 8.70 -13.36 -1.68
C PRO A 78 9.23 -11.93 -1.52
N VAL A 79 9.64 -11.62 -0.30
CA VAL A 79 10.23 -10.31 0.05
C VAL A 79 11.51 -10.08 -0.75
N GLY A 80 11.66 -8.88 -1.32
CA GLY A 80 12.85 -8.48 -2.10
C GLY A 80 12.69 -8.55 -3.61
N THR A 81 11.55 -9.07 -4.10
CA THR A 81 11.13 -8.91 -5.49
C THR A 81 10.09 -7.78 -5.60
N ASP A 82 10.07 -7.10 -6.74
CA ASP A 82 9.09 -6.06 -7.05
C ASP A 82 7.71 -6.70 -7.23
N LEU A 83 6.66 -6.11 -6.63
CA LEU A 83 5.31 -6.58 -6.90
C LEU A 83 4.88 -6.17 -8.31
N PRO A 84 4.43 -7.12 -9.15
CA PRO A 84 3.85 -6.77 -10.43
C PRO A 84 2.55 -5.98 -10.18
N GLN A 85 2.43 -4.85 -10.86
CA GLN A 85 1.19 -4.07 -10.83
C GLN A 85 0.13 -4.75 -11.70
N THR A 86 -1.10 -4.76 -11.20
CA THR A 86 -2.23 -5.24 -11.99
C THR A 86 -2.58 -4.19 -13.04
N THR A 87 -2.68 -4.62 -14.30
CA THR A 87 -3.03 -3.73 -15.41
C THR A 87 -4.49 -3.87 -15.77
N ASP A 88 -5.18 -2.76 -15.96
CA ASP A 88 -6.55 -2.74 -16.49
C ASP A 88 -6.53 -3.02 -17.99
N ASN A 89 -6.46 -4.29 -18.36
CA ASN A 89 -6.51 -4.75 -19.75
C ASN A 89 -7.71 -5.68 -20.02
N GLY A 90 -8.65 -5.78 -19.07
CA GLY A 90 -9.81 -6.67 -19.15
C GLY A 90 -9.47 -8.17 -19.13
N LEU A 91 -8.22 -8.56 -18.82
CA LEU A 91 -7.81 -9.95 -18.66
C LEU A 91 -7.70 -10.28 -17.17
N SER A 92 -8.08 -11.52 -16.83
CA SER A 92 -7.90 -12.03 -15.47
C SER A 92 -6.42 -12.16 -15.14
N GLN A 93 -6.00 -11.53 -14.04
CA GLN A 93 -4.62 -11.54 -13.56
C GLN A 93 -4.58 -11.90 -12.08
N PRO A 94 -3.65 -12.77 -11.64
CA PRO A 94 -3.51 -13.07 -10.22
C PRO A 94 -3.14 -11.82 -9.42
N ILE A 95 -3.68 -11.70 -8.22
CA ILE A 95 -3.40 -10.59 -7.31
C ILE A 95 -2.08 -10.90 -6.61
N ALA A 96 -1.03 -10.15 -6.91
CA ALA A 96 0.24 -10.30 -6.23
C ALA A 96 0.17 -9.74 -4.81
N MET A 97 0.55 -10.54 -3.82
CA MET A 97 0.69 -10.15 -2.42
C MET A 97 2.03 -10.63 -1.88
N ARG A 98 2.64 -9.87 -0.97
CA ARG A 98 3.86 -10.29 -0.28
C ARG A 98 3.59 -11.41 0.72
N ASP A 99 4.50 -12.38 0.73
CA ASP A 99 4.57 -13.44 1.74
C ASP A 99 4.68 -12.87 3.15
N ASN A 100 4.01 -13.49 4.12
CA ASN A 100 4.07 -13.19 5.55
C ASN A 100 3.71 -11.74 5.93
N ILE A 101 2.92 -11.06 5.10
CA ILE A 101 2.36 -9.74 5.39
C ILE A 101 0.84 -9.84 5.38
N GLU A 102 0.20 -9.33 6.43
CA GLU A 102 -1.24 -9.17 6.48
C GLU A 102 -1.66 -7.94 5.66
N TYR A 103 -2.74 -8.04 4.90
CA TYR A 103 -3.31 -6.96 4.11
C TYR A 103 -4.68 -6.56 4.65
N LYS A 104 -5.00 -5.27 4.61
CA LYS A 104 -6.35 -4.74 4.68
C LYS A 104 -6.90 -4.62 3.27
N LEU A 105 -8.13 -5.07 3.09
CA LEU A 105 -8.88 -4.91 1.85
C LEU A 105 -9.84 -3.75 2.00
N ASP A 106 -9.70 -2.75 1.13
CA ASP A 106 -10.69 -1.71 0.95
C ASP A 106 -11.43 -1.91 -0.37
N LEU A 107 -12.75 -1.80 -0.30
CA LEU A 107 -13.63 -1.99 -1.44
C LEU A 107 -14.25 -0.65 -1.80
N ASN A 108 -14.11 -0.25 -3.06
CA ASN A 108 -14.81 0.88 -3.65
C ASN A 108 -15.68 0.39 -4.80
N LEU A 109 -17.00 0.40 -4.59
CA LEU A 109 -17.99 -0.03 -5.58
C LEU A 109 -18.75 1.17 -6.10
N LEU A 110 -18.76 1.31 -7.42
CA LEU A 110 -19.51 2.29 -8.19
C LEU A 110 -20.38 1.53 -9.19
N PHE A 111 -21.70 1.58 -9.05
CA PHE A 111 -22.57 0.78 -9.91
C PHE A 111 -23.97 1.36 -10.06
N TYR A 112 -24.61 1.01 -11.17
CA TYR A 112 -26.06 1.18 -11.32
C TYR A 112 -26.78 -0.13 -11.02
N CYS A 113 -27.94 -0.02 -10.40
CA CYS A 113 -28.86 -1.13 -10.27
C CYS A 113 -30.03 -0.91 -11.22
N GLN A 114 -30.44 -1.94 -11.95
CA GLN A 114 -31.64 -1.93 -12.78
C GLN A 114 -32.62 -2.97 -12.27
N ASN A 115 -33.84 -2.53 -12.00
CA ASN A 115 -34.96 -3.39 -11.64
C ASN A 115 -35.90 -3.52 -12.85
N LYS A 116 -36.22 -4.75 -13.25
CA LYS A 116 -37.16 -5.01 -14.34
C LYS A 116 -38.63 -4.84 -13.93
N ASN A 117 -38.89 -4.78 -12.62
CA ASN A 117 -40.24 -4.70 -12.07
C ASN A 117 -40.48 -3.30 -11.49
N ASP A 118 -41.65 -2.72 -11.74
CA ASP A 118 -42.01 -1.33 -11.40
C ASP A 118 -42.40 -1.09 -9.93
N HIS A 119 -42.21 -2.06 -9.04
CA HIS A 119 -42.84 -1.99 -7.72
C HIS A 119 -41.97 -1.36 -6.63
N LEU A 120 -40.63 -1.36 -6.75
CA LEU A 120 -39.73 -0.80 -5.73
C LEU A 120 -38.38 -0.35 -6.32
N ASN A 121 -38.02 0.91 -6.07
CA ASN A 121 -36.73 1.51 -6.47
C ASN A 121 -35.64 1.31 -5.39
N LEU A 122 -36.00 0.87 -4.18
CA LEU A 122 -35.07 0.65 -3.08
C LEU A 122 -34.84 -0.85 -2.85
N ASP A 123 -33.59 -1.22 -2.57
CA ASP A 123 -33.22 -2.57 -2.13
C ASP A 123 -32.02 -2.52 -1.19
N ASN A 124 -31.63 -3.68 -0.68
CA ASN A 124 -30.33 -3.89 -0.08
C ASN A 124 -29.42 -4.72 -0.99
N LEU A 125 -28.18 -4.25 -1.15
CA LEU A 125 -27.07 -5.04 -1.66
C LEU A 125 -26.40 -5.78 -0.51
N LEU A 126 -26.40 -7.10 -0.60
CA LEU A 126 -25.62 -7.98 0.24
C LEU A 126 -24.25 -8.19 -0.42
N ILE A 127 -23.20 -7.88 0.33
CA ILE A 127 -21.82 -8.05 -0.08
C ILE A 127 -21.21 -9.12 0.83
N ASP A 128 -20.92 -10.27 0.26
CA ASP A 128 -20.27 -11.39 0.93
C ASP A 128 -18.85 -11.56 0.36
N ILE A 129 -17.84 -11.66 1.22
CA ILE A 129 -16.46 -11.95 0.79
C ILE A 129 -16.01 -13.25 1.45
N TYR A 130 -15.40 -14.11 0.65
CA TYR A 130 -14.95 -15.43 1.05
C TYR A 130 -13.45 -15.58 0.81
N ARG A 131 -12.83 -16.30 1.74
CA ARG A 131 -11.56 -16.97 1.54
C ARG A 131 -11.83 -18.25 0.76
N GLY A 132 -11.21 -18.39 -0.40
CA GLY A 132 -11.45 -19.50 -1.33
C GLY A 132 -12.32 -19.10 -2.54
N PRO A 133 -12.56 -20.06 -3.45
CA PRO A 133 -13.37 -19.83 -4.63
C PRO A 133 -14.80 -19.40 -4.29
N GLY A 134 -15.30 -19.67 -3.09
CA GLY A 134 -16.64 -19.29 -2.63
C GLY A 134 -17.73 -20.15 -3.25
N PRO A 135 -18.97 -20.05 -2.75
CA PRO A 135 -20.05 -20.94 -3.13
C PRO A 135 -20.39 -20.84 -4.62
N ALA A 136 -20.90 -21.94 -5.18
CA ALA A 136 -21.40 -21.97 -6.56
C ALA A 136 -22.67 -21.11 -6.69
N LEU A 137 -22.85 -20.40 -7.82
CA LEU A 137 -23.99 -19.50 -7.99
C LEU A 137 -25.35 -20.19 -7.84
N GLY A 138 -25.48 -21.45 -8.27
CA GLY A 138 -26.73 -22.21 -8.17
C GLY A 138 -27.06 -22.73 -6.77
N SER A 139 -26.14 -22.62 -5.81
CA SER A 139 -26.32 -23.10 -4.44
C SER A 139 -25.49 -22.26 -3.47
N PRO A 140 -25.86 -20.96 -3.26
CA PRO A 140 -25.09 -20.01 -2.46
C PRO A 140 -24.98 -20.38 -0.97
N GLU A 141 -25.90 -21.21 -0.48
CA GLU A 141 -25.90 -21.74 0.90
C GLU A 141 -24.97 -22.95 1.07
N ARG A 142 -24.58 -23.60 -0.03
CA ARG A 142 -23.68 -24.76 0.02
C ARG A 142 -22.24 -24.27 -0.09
N VAL A 143 -21.68 -23.97 1.06
CA VAL A 143 -20.28 -23.58 1.24
C VAL A 143 -19.47 -24.88 1.31
N ASP A 144 -18.54 -25.08 0.37
CA ASP A 144 -17.61 -26.22 0.45
C ASP A 144 -16.69 -26.05 1.67
N SER A 145 -16.14 -27.14 2.21
CA SER A 145 -15.32 -27.12 3.43
C SER A 145 -14.05 -26.26 3.34
N LYS A 146 -13.69 -25.78 2.15
CA LYS A 146 -12.56 -24.90 1.88
C LYS A 146 -12.93 -23.41 1.79
N ASP A 147 -14.22 -23.10 1.74
CA ASP A 147 -14.71 -21.74 1.62
C ASP A 147 -15.07 -21.20 3.00
N GLU A 148 -14.42 -20.11 3.41
CA GLU A 148 -14.69 -19.45 4.68
C GLU A 148 -15.22 -18.04 4.40
N LYS A 149 -16.42 -17.71 4.88
CA LYS A 149 -16.95 -16.35 4.77
C LYS A 149 -16.23 -15.45 5.76
N ILE A 150 -15.44 -14.50 5.26
CA ILE A 150 -14.64 -13.59 6.09
C ILE A 150 -15.34 -12.26 6.35
N PHE A 151 -16.29 -11.87 5.49
CA PHE A 151 -17.00 -10.61 5.64
C PHE A 151 -18.40 -10.67 5.05
N HIS A 152 -19.34 -10.01 5.71
CA HIS A 152 -20.73 -9.84 5.29
C HIS A 152 -21.21 -8.44 5.64
N THR A 153 -21.84 -7.76 4.70
CA THR A 153 -22.57 -6.53 4.98
C THR A 153 -23.79 -6.39 4.07
N SER A 154 -24.76 -5.61 4.54
CA SER A 154 -25.94 -5.21 3.80
C SER A 154 -25.96 -3.69 3.69
N ARG A 155 -26.15 -3.15 2.49
CA ARG A 155 -26.16 -1.72 2.21
C ARG A 155 -27.39 -1.36 1.38
N PRO A 156 -28.13 -0.29 1.74
CA PRO A 156 -29.24 0.16 0.91
C PRO A 156 -28.72 0.69 -0.43
N ILE A 157 -29.44 0.39 -1.50
CA ILE A 157 -29.16 0.81 -2.87
C ILE A 157 -30.43 1.31 -3.55
N VAL A 158 -30.25 2.14 -4.56
CA VAL A 158 -31.29 2.65 -5.45
C VAL A 158 -31.18 1.97 -6.81
N CYS A 159 -32.30 1.48 -7.33
CA CYS A 159 -32.41 0.79 -8.60
C CYS A 159 -33.33 1.54 -9.55
N LEU A 160 -32.89 1.72 -10.78
CA LEU A 160 -33.65 2.28 -11.88
C LEU A 160 -34.74 1.30 -12.32
N THR A 161 -35.99 1.75 -12.37
CA THR A 161 -37.13 1.00 -12.91
C THR A 161 -37.45 1.40 -14.35
N VAL A 162 -38.43 0.74 -14.97
CA VAL A 162 -38.85 1.06 -16.34
C VAL A 162 -39.63 2.37 -16.39
N ALA A 163 -40.29 2.74 -15.28
CA ALA A 163 -40.99 4.01 -15.12
C ALA A 163 -40.06 5.22 -14.90
N ASP A 164 -38.80 5.00 -14.49
CA ASP A 164 -37.86 6.07 -14.21
C ASP A 164 -37.26 6.62 -15.52
N SER A 165 -37.81 7.75 -15.97
CA SER A 165 -37.29 8.49 -17.12
C SER A 165 -37.07 9.95 -16.73
N ILE A 166 -35.89 10.49 -17.05
CA ILE A 166 -35.59 11.90 -16.83
C ILE A 166 -36.26 12.73 -17.93
N SER A 167 -37.08 13.70 -17.54
CA SER A 167 -37.72 14.62 -18.48
C SER A 167 -36.72 15.65 -19.01
N TYR A 168 -36.97 16.19 -20.22
CA TYR A 168 -36.08 17.20 -20.81
C TYR A 168 -36.00 18.48 -19.96
N GLN A 169 -37.07 18.82 -19.25
CA GLN A 169 -37.14 20.01 -18.38
C GLN A 169 -36.29 19.86 -17.11
N GLU A 170 -36.19 18.65 -16.56
CA GLU A 170 -35.31 18.36 -15.41
C GLU A 170 -33.83 18.42 -15.79
N ILE A 171 -33.48 18.00 -17.02
CA ILE A 171 -32.11 18.07 -17.53
C ILE A 171 -31.64 19.54 -17.60
N GLU A 172 -32.47 20.45 -18.11
CA GLU A 172 -32.13 21.88 -18.18
C GLU A 172 -31.93 22.53 -16.80
N GLN A 173 -32.55 21.99 -15.74
CA GLN A 173 -32.45 22.50 -14.37
C GLN A 173 -31.28 21.91 -13.58
N LEU A 174 -30.95 20.62 -13.79
CA LEU A 174 -30.00 19.87 -12.98
C LEU A 174 -28.57 19.88 -13.55
N GLY A 175 -28.36 20.13 -14.84
CA GLY A 175 -27.01 20.33 -15.37
C GLY A 175 -26.84 20.17 -16.88
N PRO A 176 -25.61 20.40 -17.40
CA PRO A 176 -25.36 20.46 -18.84
C PRO A 176 -25.42 19.10 -19.57
N SER A 177 -25.50 17.98 -18.85
CA SER A 177 -25.45 16.64 -19.43
C SER A 177 -26.37 15.67 -18.70
N ARG A 178 -27.16 14.91 -19.47
CA ARG A 178 -28.01 13.82 -18.96
C ARG A 178 -27.20 12.81 -18.13
N LEU A 179 -25.96 12.50 -18.52
CA LEU A 179 -25.12 11.55 -17.79
C LEU A 179 -24.79 12.04 -16.37
N ASN A 180 -24.61 13.34 -16.18
CA ASN A 180 -24.29 13.90 -14.85
C ASN A 180 -25.49 13.76 -13.92
N VAL A 181 -26.70 14.03 -14.41
CA VAL A 181 -27.93 13.83 -13.62
C VAL A 181 -28.10 12.35 -13.26
N TYR A 182 -27.84 11.44 -14.20
CA TYR A 182 -27.86 10.00 -13.90
C TYR A 182 -26.81 9.60 -12.85
N ASN A 183 -25.63 10.21 -12.88
CA ASN A 183 -24.59 9.94 -11.90
C ASN A 183 -24.94 10.48 -10.50
N GLU A 184 -25.61 11.62 -10.41
CA GLU A 184 -25.99 12.18 -9.12
C GLU A 184 -27.14 11.41 -8.46
N GLU A 185 -28.13 10.96 -9.24
CA GLU A 185 -29.33 10.33 -8.70
C GLU A 185 -29.25 8.80 -8.57
N TRP A 186 -28.61 8.12 -9.52
CA TRP A 186 -28.75 6.66 -9.69
C TRP A 186 -27.44 5.88 -9.50
N LEU A 187 -26.30 6.55 -9.43
CA LEU A 187 -25.02 5.89 -9.17
C LEU A 187 -24.90 5.56 -7.69
N ASN A 188 -24.89 4.27 -7.38
CA ASN A 188 -24.64 3.80 -6.04
C ASN A 188 -23.13 3.76 -5.78
N THR A 189 -22.72 4.42 -4.70
CA THR A 189 -21.33 4.41 -4.23
C THR A 189 -21.27 3.72 -2.87
N ILE A 190 -20.53 2.61 -2.78
CA ILE A 190 -20.31 1.89 -1.53
C ILE A 190 -18.81 1.78 -1.29
N THR A 191 -18.36 2.40 -0.19
CA THR A 191 -16.98 2.29 0.30
C THR A 191 -16.94 1.46 1.58
N ILE A 192 -16.00 0.52 1.64
CA ILE A 192 -15.70 -0.29 2.83
C ILE A 192 -14.21 -0.20 3.06
N GLU A 193 -13.82 0.37 4.20
CA GLU A 193 -12.41 0.61 4.54
C GLU A 193 -12.04 -0.08 5.85
N ASP A 194 -10.83 -0.66 5.91
CA ASP A 194 -10.22 -1.24 7.12
C ASP A 194 -11.04 -2.35 7.84
N LYS A 195 -12.06 -2.93 7.19
CA LYS A 195 -12.91 -3.96 7.82
C LYS A 195 -12.47 -5.39 7.58
N ILE A 196 -11.67 -5.62 6.55
CA ILE A 196 -11.36 -6.97 6.06
C ILE A 196 -9.84 -7.14 6.13
N SER A 197 -9.39 -8.11 6.91
CA SER A 197 -7.99 -8.53 6.94
C SER A 197 -7.80 -9.82 6.16
N LEU A 198 -6.71 -9.86 5.40
CA LEU A 198 -6.28 -10.99 4.61
C LEU A 198 -4.89 -11.39 5.06
N ASP A 199 -4.71 -12.66 5.37
CA ASP A 199 -3.39 -13.22 5.63
C ASP A 199 -2.75 -13.67 4.31
N SER A 200 -1.43 -13.74 4.31
CA SER A 200 -0.60 -14.27 3.23
C SER A 200 -0.90 -15.74 2.86
N SER A 201 -1.61 -16.49 3.72
CA SER A 201 -2.02 -17.87 3.46
C SER A 201 -3.21 -18.03 2.51
N TYR A 202 -3.69 -16.95 1.90
CA TYR A 202 -4.87 -16.95 1.05
C TYR A 202 -4.46 -17.23 -0.40
N GLU A 203 -4.99 -18.32 -0.98
CA GLU A 203 -4.72 -18.68 -2.39
C GLU A 203 -5.74 -18.08 -3.35
N THR A 204 -6.96 -17.80 -2.88
CA THR A 204 -8.06 -17.30 -3.69
C THR A 204 -8.96 -16.44 -2.85
N ILE A 205 -9.46 -15.37 -3.45
CA ILE A 205 -10.49 -14.51 -2.88
C ILE A 205 -11.68 -14.46 -3.81
N SER A 206 -12.87 -14.47 -3.22
CA SER A 206 -14.10 -14.25 -3.97
C SER A 206 -15.02 -13.26 -3.26
N MET A 207 -15.67 -12.43 -4.06
CA MET A 207 -16.67 -11.45 -3.65
C MET A 207 -17.98 -11.77 -4.35
N PHE A 208 -19.06 -11.81 -3.59
CA PHE A 208 -20.39 -12.09 -4.08
C PHE A 208 -21.31 -10.92 -3.78
N LEU A 209 -21.83 -10.33 -4.85
CA LEU A 209 -22.76 -9.21 -4.82
C LEU A 209 -24.15 -9.73 -5.16
N ARG A 210 -25.08 -9.67 -4.22
CA ARG A 210 -26.47 -10.12 -4.43
C ARG A 210 -27.46 -9.14 -3.83
N THR A 211 -28.60 -8.99 -4.47
CA THR A 211 -29.72 -8.21 -3.93
C THR A 211 -30.65 -9.12 -3.13
N GLU A 212 -31.38 -8.56 -2.15
CA GLU A 212 -32.37 -9.35 -1.39
C GLU A 212 -33.50 -9.84 -2.31
N MET A 213 -33.90 -9.02 -3.28
CA MET A 213 -34.86 -9.41 -4.30
C MET A 213 -34.15 -9.95 -5.54
N ALA A 214 -34.57 -11.12 -6.02
CA ALA A 214 -34.08 -11.70 -7.27
C ALA A 214 -34.44 -10.81 -8.49
N GLN A 215 -33.71 -10.96 -9.60
CA GLN A 215 -33.95 -10.30 -10.92
C GLN A 215 -33.50 -8.83 -11.06
N LYS A 216 -32.62 -8.34 -10.20
CA LYS A 216 -31.96 -7.05 -10.37
C LYS A 216 -30.62 -7.21 -11.08
N ASN A 217 -30.35 -6.33 -12.03
CA ASN A 217 -29.10 -6.32 -12.77
C ASN A 217 -28.17 -5.26 -12.19
N LEU A 218 -26.94 -5.64 -11.85
CA LEU A 218 -25.92 -4.73 -11.35
C LEU A 218 -24.94 -4.41 -12.48
N ILE A 219 -24.84 -3.14 -12.84
CA ILE A 219 -23.93 -2.64 -13.87
C ILE A 219 -22.77 -1.95 -13.15
N ILE A 220 -21.66 -2.66 -13.00
CA ILE A 220 -20.47 -2.18 -12.29
C ILE A 220 -19.65 -1.25 -13.20
N GLN A 221 -19.27 -0.09 -12.69
CA GLN A 221 -18.39 0.85 -13.37
C GLN A 221 -16.93 0.38 -13.32
N SER A 222 -16.15 0.75 -14.33
CA SER A 222 -14.71 0.41 -14.44
C SER A 222 -13.86 0.98 -13.31
N GLU A 223 -14.31 2.09 -12.71
CA GLU A 223 -13.65 2.72 -11.56
C GLU A 223 -13.81 1.91 -10.26
N SER A 224 -14.69 0.92 -10.25
CA SER A 224 -14.83 0.02 -9.08
C SER A 224 -13.60 -0.86 -8.94
N GLY A 225 -13.09 -0.95 -7.72
CA GLY A 225 -11.86 -1.67 -7.46
C GLY A 225 -11.70 -2.08 -6.01
N ILE A 226 -10.72 -2.94 -5.80
CA ILE A 226 -10.30 -3.42 -4.50
C ILE A 226 -8.88 -2.94 -4.26
N THR A 227 -8.67 -2.20 -3.17
CA THR A 227 -7.34 -1.79 -2.74
C THR A 227 -6.84 -2.75 -1.67
N PHE A 228 -5.69 -3.36 -1.93
CA PHE A 228 -4.98 -4.19 -0.96
C PHE A 228 -3.89 -3.35 -0.32
N ARG A 229 -4.04 -2.98 0.95
CA ARG A 229 -3.05 -2.22 1.72
C ARG A 229 -2.36 -3.13 2.71
N MET A 230 -1.03 -3.10 2.78
CA MET A 230 -0.31 -3.81 3.84
C MET A 230 -0.73 -3.26 5.22
N ASN A 231 -1.06 -4.15 6.14
CA ASN A 231 -1.40 -3.78 7.51
C ASN A 231 -0.12 -3.51 8.31
N PHE A 232 0.04 -2.28 8.79
CA PHE A 232 1.11 -1.89 9.70
C PHE A 232 0.56 -1.43 11.05
N GLU A 233 -0.57 -1.98 11.51
CA GLU A 233 -1.35 -1.51 12.67
C GLU A 233 -0.51 -1.19 13.93
N GLN A 234 0.60 -1.90 14.17
CA GLN A 234 1.43 -1.69 15.36
C GLN A 234 2.93 -1.56 15.04
N GLY A 235 3.55 -0.50 15.59
CA GLY A 235 5.00 -0.38 15.71
C GLY A 235 5.67 0.78 14.97
N LEU A 236 6.99 0.72 14.94
CA LEU A 236 7.90 1.70 14.32
C LEU A 236 7.59 1.91 12.82
N ARG A 237 7.10 0.82 12.18
CA ARG A 237 6.28 0.73 10.95
C ARG A 237 5.44 1.96 10.61
N ASN A 238 4.32 2.03 11.32
CA ASN A 238 3.26 3.02 11.15
C ASN A 238 3.75 4.45 11.44
N LEU A 239 4.59 4.60 12.48
CA LEU A 239 5.17 5.89 12.83
C LEU A 239 6.02 6.43 11.68
N MET A 240 6.80 5.56 11.02
CA MET A 240 7.62 5.92 9.86
C MET A 240 6.81 6.27 8.61
N LEU A 241 5.63 5.67 8.42
CA LEU A 241 4.70 6.07 7.35
C LEU A 241 4.08 7.44 7.64
N ARG A 242 3.53 7.63 8.85
CA ARG A 242 2.81 8.86 9.22
C ARG A 242 3.71 10.08 9.33
N LYS A 243 4.98 9.90 9.72
CA LYS A 243 5.97 10.98 9.91
C LYS A 243 7.21 10.77 9.06
N ARG A 244 7.04 10.39 7.79
CA ARG A 244 8.11 10.08 6.82
C ARG A 244 9.32 11.01 6.89
N PHE A 245 9.12 12.32 6.82
CA PHE A 245 10.22 13.28 6.85
C PHE A 245 10.99 13.26 8.19
N LEU A 246 10.27 13.28 9.32
CA LEU A 246 10.89 13.27 10.64
C LEU A 246 11.63 11.94 10.89
N SER A 247 11.00 10.82 10.55
CA SER A 247 11.61 9.50 10.64
C SER A 247 12.87 9.39 9.79
N TYR A 248 12.87 10.00 8.61
CA TYR A 248 14.03 10.02 7.74
C TYR A 248 15.20 10.80 8.33
N ILE A 249 14.95 12.00 8.86
CA ILE A 249 15.99 12.81 9.52
C ILE A 249 16.56 12.10 10.75
N ILE A 250 15.69 11.58 11.61
CA ILE A 250 16.11 10.87 12.83
C ILE A 250 16.92 9.62 12.45
N GLY A 251 16.45 8.87 11.45
CA GLY A 251 17.12 7.67 10.97
C GLY A 251 18.51 7.94 10.41
N VAL A 252 18.65 8.92 9.51
CA VAL A 252 19.95 9.36 9.00
C VAL A 252 20.86 9.80 10.15
N SER A 253 20.34 10.53 11.14
CA SER A 253 21.11 10.99 12.30
C SER A 253 21.65 9.83 13.16
N ILE A 254 20.84 8.79 13.38
CA ILE A 254 21.26 7.58 14.12
C ILE A 254 22.35 6.83 13.34
N PHE A 255 22.17 6.60 12.03
CA PHE A 255 23.19 5.93 11.21
C PHE A 255 24.48 6.76 11.13
N HIS A 256 24.37 8.08 11.01
CA HIS A 256 25.50 8.99 11.06
C HIS A 256 26.29 8.85 12.36
N PHE A 257 25.61 8.81 13.51
CA PHE A 257 26.24 8.61 14.81
C PHE A 257 26.94 7.26 14.92
N ILE A 258 26.31 6.18 14.45
CA ILE A 258 26.91 4.83 14.43
C ILE A 258 28.19 4.80 13.58
N ILE A 259 28.15 5.38 12.38
CA ILE A 259 29.32 5.45 11.49
C ILE A 259 30.42 6.31 12.11
N CYS A 260 30.09 7.42 12.77
CA CYS A 260 31.05 8.25 13.50
C CYS A 260 31.77 7.45 14.59
N ILE A 261 31.04 6.66 15.38
CA ILE A 261 31.62 5.78 16.40
C ILE A 261 32.56 4.75 15.75
N LEU A 262 32.14 4.12 14.65
CA LEU A 262 32.97 3.15 13.94
C LEU A 262 34.27 3.79 13.44
N PHE A 263 34.20 4.96 12.81
CA PHE A 263 35.39 5.70 12.36
C PHE A 263 36.29 6.11 13.53
N PHE A 264 35.71 6.52 14.66
CA PHE A 264 36.48 6.86 15.86
C PHE A 264 37.23 5.64 16.42
N ILE A 265 36.58 4.47 16.50
CA ILE A 265 37.21 3.23 16.96
C ILE A 265 38.33 2.80 16.00
N VAL A 266 38.09 2.84 14.69
CA VAL A 266 39.09 2.51 13.67
C VAL A 266 40.28 3.49 13.73
N GLY A 267 40.01 4.79 13.90
CA GLY A 267 41.05 5.80 14.09
C GLY A 267 41.90 5.55 15.34
N CYS A 268 41.27 5.25 16.47
CA CYS A 268 41.96 4.93 17.72
C CYS A 268 42.85 3.68 17.58
N THR A 269 42.32 2.62 16.96
CA THR A 269 43.08 1.37 16.77
C THR A 269 44.24 1.57 15.80
N ALA A 270 44.03 2.26 14.67
CA ALA A 270 45.09 2.59 13.72
C ALA A 270 46.21 3.42 14.38
N PHE A 271 45.84 4.42 15.18
CA PHE A 271 46.80 5.24 15.91
C PHE A 271 47.62 4.41 16.91
N MET A 272 46.98 3.50 17.65
CA MET A 272 47.67 2.59 18.56
C MET A 272 48.64 1.65 17.84
N PHE A 273 48.27 1.16 16.65
CA PHE A 273 49.14 0.34 15.81
C PHE A 273 50.36 1.10 15.29
N VAL A 274 50.16 2.31 14.75
CA VAL A 274 51.26 3.16 14.26
C VAL A 274 52.23 3.50 15.39
N LYS A 275 51.70 3.88 16.57
CA LYS A 275 52.51 4.18 17.76
C LYS A 275 53.32 2.97 18.22
N LYS A 276 52.75 1.77 18.16
CA LYS A 276 53.45 0.51 18.50
C LYS A 276 54.54 0.19 17.47
N SER A 277 54.31 0.45 16.18
CA SER A 277 55.28 0.27 15.10
C SER A 277 56.48 1.21 15.25
N GLN A 278 56.23 2.50 15.51
CA GLN A 278 57.30 3.48 15.75
C GLN A 278 58.16 3.14 16.97
N LYS A 279 57.54 2.67 18.08
CA LYS A 279 58.28 2.19 19.26
C LYS A 279 59.15 0.97 18.98
N LYS A 280 58.76 0.08 18.04
CA LYS A 280 59.59 -1.05 17.61
C LYS A 280 60.77 -0.58 16.75
N SER A 281 60.55 0.37 15.83
CA SER A 281 61.61 0.93 14.99
C SER A 281 62.68 1.68 15.80
N GLN A 282 62.29 2.41 16.84
CA GLN A 282 63.23 3.10 17.74
C GLN A 282 64.06 2.16 18.64
N LYS A 283 63.64 0.90 18.84
CA LYS A 283 64.41 -0.09 19.61
C LYS A 283 65.48 -0.81 18.76
N HIS A 284 65.46 -0.63 17.44
CA HIS A 284 66.38 -1.27 16.49
C HIS A 284 67.37 -0.30 15.84
N SER A 285 67.36 0.99 16.18
CA SER A 285 68.43 1.96 15.87
C SER A 285 69.25 2.25 17.11
#